data_AF-A0A1T4JYW3-F1
#
_entry.id   AF-A0A1T4JYW3-F1
#
_cell.length_a   1.000
_cell.length_b   1.000
_cell.length_c   1.000
_cell.angle_alpha   90.00
_cell.angle_beta   90.00
_cell.angle_gamma   90.00
#
_symmetry.space_group_name_H-M   'P 1'
#
loop_
_entity.id
_entity.type
_entity.pdbx_description
1 polymer ?
#
loop_
_entity_poly.entity_id
_entity_poly.type
_entity_poly.pdbx_seq_one_letter_code
_entity_poly.pdbx_strand_id
1 'polypeptide(L)'
;MADLLLTTGDNFEGYEITDYLGFVVGQAVYQSSFIKGIAADIPGSENQDLGDLNDCDDEVKKNLIKNAKSKRANAIIGIEMKYAQLASGSFAVLMTGTAVRIKKKENVIPDVHKELFVTNYYTRLVPRPVKVVAECRNDDVNLSVWFYNYNLDDINAVRADIELTNLYDEKLVIKGVDLVIDKGNISLIKSDYVPCDLSANDIKLLKDAKVIINKYVTPRGVFACNDSPINVSMSTRRLEALKAKRGIDAVEKYRTDGMIWTCNCGHVNEAGNTECIVCGRKQDDIRLNTKFDYEKMIEEMKEKEYVNELKDVLMSYIKDIDTKYRLQLLEIMESGQIYERTRGNMKDSVIEKVEKVFEDN
;
A
#
# COMPACT_ATOMS: atom_id res chain seq x y z
N MET A 1 11.10 1.99 36.77
CA MET A 1 12.03 2.97 36.16
C MET A 1 12.84 2.21 35.13
N ALA A 2 12.87 2.64 33.87
CA ALA A 2 13.67 1.93 32.86
C ALA A 2 15.15 1.92 33.28
N ASP A 3 15.78 0.75 33.19
CA ASP A 3 17.21 0.62 33.43
C ASP A 3 17.99 1.45 32.40
N LEU A 4 19.05 2.12 32.87
CA LEU A 4 19.91 2.94 32.02
C LEU A 4 20.72 1.99 31.11
N LEU A 5 20.65 2.17 29.79
CA LEU A 5 21.39 1.32 28.85
C LEU A 5 22.89 1.67 28.87
N LEU A 6 23.75 0.64 28.83
CA LEU A 6 25.20 0.77 28.99
C LEU A 6 25.87 -0.06 27.89
N THR A 7 26.87 0.51 27.21
CA THR A 7 27.66 -0.23 26.21
C THR A 7 29.11 0.28 26.19
N THR A 8 30.05 -0.62 25.92
CA THR A 8 31.44 -0.27 25.60
C THR A 8 31.60 0.22 24.16
N GLY A 9 30.63 -0.07 23.29
CA GLY A 9 30.56 0.43 21.91
C GLY A 9 30.14 1.90 21.82
N ASP A 10 30.07 2.43 20.61
CA ASP A 10 29.74 3.83 20.32
C ASP A 10 28.25 4.10 20.05
N ASN A 11 27.43 3.07 19.89
CA ASN A 11 25.99 3.19 19.65
C ASN A 11 25.18 1.97 20.16
N PHE A 12 23.85 2.09 20.17
CA PHE A 12 22.90 0.98 20.31
C PHE A 12 22.16 0.76 18.98
N GLU A 13 22.22 -0.46 18.43
CA GLU A 13 21.48 -0.81 17.21
C GLU A 13 19.97 -0.65 17.39
N GLY A 14 19.28 -0.09 16.38
CA GLY A 14 17.86 0.23 16.48
C GLY A 14 17.54 1.48 17.33
N TYR A 15 18.55 2.19 17.83
CA TYR A 15 18.39 3.48 18.51
C TYR A 15 19.13 4.59 17.76
N GLU A 16 18.70 5.82 18.02
CA GLU A 16 19.33 7.06 17.57
C GLU A 16 19.72 7.90 18.78
N ILE A 17 20.93 8.43 18.80
CA ILE A 17 21.39 9.40 19.81
C ILE A 17 20.80 10.77 19.46
N THR A 18 19.93 11.28 20.33
CA THR A 18 19.30 12.60 20.16
C THR A 18 20.12 13.71 20.81
N ASP A 19 20.83 13.42 21.90
CA ASP A 19 21.63 14.41 22.64
C ASP A 19 22.89 13.79 23.23
N TYR A 20 24.02 14.48 23.10
CA TYR A 20 25.24 14.20 23.87
C TYR A 20 25.27 15.07 25.12
N LEU A 21 25.14 14.46 26.29
CA LEU A 21 25.07 15.13 27.60
C LEU A 21 26.46 15.23 28.27
N GLY A 22 27.49 14.86 27.51
CA GLY A 22 28.89 14.99 27.87
C GLY A 22 29.43 13.85 28.72
N PHE A 23 30.72 13.94 29.01
CA PHE A 23 31.49 12.93 29.72
C PHE A 23 31.01 12.67 31.15
N VAL A 24 31.08 11.42 31.61
CA VAL A 24 30.74 10.99 32.97
C VAL A 24 31.79 10.03 33.51
N VAL A 25 32.00 10.09 34.81
CA VAL A 25 32.99 9.28 35.53
C VAL A 25 32.34 8.64 36.74
N GLY A 26 32.56 7.34 36.94
CA GLY A 26 32.43 6.66 38.22
C GLY A 26 33.82 6.38 38.77
N GLN A 27 34.04 6.63 40.06
CA GLN A 27 35.34 6.37 40.68
C GLN A 27 35.15 5.87 42.11
N ALA A 28 36.06 4.99 42.54
CA ALA A 28 36.19 4.54 43.92
C ALA A 28 37.67 4.28 44.23
N VAL A 29 38.06 4.43 45.50
CA VAL A 29 39.43 4.23 45.98
C VAL A 29 39.43 3.18 47.08
N TYR A 30 40.27 2.16 46.92
CA TYR A 30 40.35 1.01 47.82
C TYR A 30 41.73 0.94 48.48
N GLN A 31 41.77 0.63 49.77
CA GLN A 31 42.99 0.58 50.58
C GLN A 31 43.73 -0.77 50.47
N SER A 32 44.97 -0.80 50.96
CA SER A 32 45.90 -1.92 50.88
C SER A 32 45.42 -3.24 51.53
N SER A 33 44.48 -3.20 52.47
CA SER A 33 43.85 -4.41 53.03
C SER A 33 43.03 -5.17 51.99
N PHE A 34 42.46 -4.47 51.01
CA PHE A 34 41.71 -5.02 49.89
C PHE A 34 42.62 -5.66 48.83
N ILE A 35 43.79 -5.06 48.62
CA ILE A 35 44.82 -5.60 47.72
C ILE A 35 45.31 -6.97 48.18
N LYS A 36 45.32 -7.25 49.50
CA LYS A 36 45.70 -8.58 50.01
C LYS A 36 44.73 -9.70 49.59
N GLY A 37 43.44 -9.40 49.43
CA GLY A 37 42.45 -10.33 48.89
C GLY A 37 42.71 -10.62 47.42
N ILE A 38 42.90 -9.57 46.61
CA ILE A 38 43.14 -9.69 45.16
C ILE A 38 44.52 -10.30 44.83
N ALA A 39 45.57 -9.92 45.55
CA ALA A 39 46.94 -10.38 45.30
C ALA A 39 47.21 -11.81 45.83
N ALA A 40 46.33 -12.36 46.67
CA ALA A 40 46.35 -13.78 47.00
C ALA A 40 45.84 -14.66 45.84
N ASP A 41 45.19 -14.08 44.83
CA ASP A 41 44.48 -14.75 43.74
C ASP A 41 45.21 -14.69 42.38
N ILE A 42 46.55 -14.75 42.38
CA ILE A 42 47.38 -14.82 41.15
C ILE A 42 47.86 -16.28 40.90
N PRO A 43 48.07 -16.68 39.64
CA PRO A 43 47.35 -17.75 38.93
C PRO A 43 47.78 -19.18 39.33
N GLY A 44 46.79 -20.07 39.57
CA GLY A 44 47.01 -21.51 39.73
C GLY A 44 46.01 -22.26 40.63
N SER A 45 45.13 -21.56 41.36
CA SER A 45 44.10 -22.19 42.21
C SER A 45 42.74 -22.19 41.50
N GLU A 46 42.10 -23.35 41.40
CA GLU A 46 40.76 -23.53 40.81
C GLU A 46 39.61 -22.98 41.69
N ASN A 47 39.91 -22.34 42.82
CA ASN A 47 38.96 -21.67 43.70
C ASN A 47 39.47 -20.27 44.04
N GLN A 48 39.16 -19.27 43.21
CA GLN A 48 39.46 -17.85 43.43
C GLN A 48 38.21 -17.14 43.94
N ASP A 49 38.34 -16.33 44.99
CA ASP A 49 37.22 -15.56 45.55
C ASP A 49 37.21 -14.17 44.94
N LEU A 50 36.73 -14.09 43.69
CA LEU A 50 36.63 -12.84 42.92
C LEU A 50 35.49 -11.91 43.42
N GLY A 51 34.86 -12.21 44.57
CA GLY A 51 33.74 -11.43 45.12
C GLY A 51 34.10 -9.97 45.32
N ASP A 52 35.29 -9.70 45.87
CA ASP A 52 35.81 -8.36 46.14
C ASP A 52 35.90 -7.51 44.84
N LEU A 53 36.37 -8.08 43.72
CA LEU A 53 36.46 -7.35 42.45
C LEU A 53 35.07 -7.01 41.87
N ASN A 54 34.11 -7.91 42.00
CA ASN A 54 32.74 -7.67 41.55
C ASN A 54 32.06 -6.55 42.34
N ASP A 55 32.31 -6.49 43.66
CA ASP A 55 31.78 -5.42 44.52
C ASP A 55 32.37 -4.05 44.13
N CYS A 56 33.65 -4.02 43.74
CA CYS A 56 34.28 -2.80 43.24
C CYS A 56 33.62 -2.28 41.96
N ASP A 57 33.39 -3.20 41.03
CA ASP A 57 32.82 -2.89 39.73
C ASP A 57 31.39 -2.36 39.88
N ASP A 58 30.61 -2.97 40.77
CA ASP A 58 29.24 -2.56 41.09
C ASP A 58 29.17 -1.17 41.72
N GLU A 59 30.06 -0.85 42.67
CA GLU A 59 30.11 0.48 43.29
C GLU A 59 30.45 1.56 42.25
N VAL A 60 31.48 1.32 41.45
CA VAL A 60 31.95 2.26 40.42
C VAL A 60 30.90 2.47 39.34
N LYS A 61 30.24 1.38 38.90
CA LYS A 61 29.13 1.40 37.95
C LYS A 61 27.93 2.18 38.50
N LYS A 62 27.58 2.00 39.78
CA LYS A 62 26.52 2.79 40.44
C LYS A 62 26.85 4.28 40.43
N ASN A 63 28.10 4.65 40.71
CA ASN A 63 28.55 6.04 40.66
C ASN A 63 28.47 6.63 39.24
N LEU A 64 28.89 5.87 38.23
CA LEU A 64 28.78 6.27 36.82
C LEU A 64 27.30 6.50 36.41
N ILE A 65 26.42 5.54 36.72
CA ILE A 65 24.98 5.60 36.42
C ILE A 65 24.33 6.80 37.13
N LYS A 66 24.69 7.05 38.39
CA LYS A 66 24.19 8.21 39.15
C LYS A 66 24.56 9.53 38.48
N ASN A 67 25.80 9.65 38.01
CA ASN A 67 26.31 10.83 37.31
C ASN A 67 25.69 11.02 35.92
N ALA A 68 25.36 9.93 35.22
CA ALA A 68 24.60 10.01 33.96
C ALA A 68 23.14 10.42 34.21
N LYS A 69 22.49 9.86 35.24
CA LYS A 69 21.11 10.18 35.62
C LYS A 69 20.95 11.64 36.08
N SER A 70 21.93 12.21 36.79
CA SER A 70 21.90 13.63 37.18
C SER A 70 21.91 14.57 35.96
N LYS A 71 22.49 14.13 34.84
CA LYS A 71 22.45 14.81 33.54
C LYS A 71 21.18 14.51 32.72
N ARG A 72 20.23 13.76 33.27
CA ARG A 72 18.99 13.30 32.60
C ARG A 72 19.25 12.42 31.37
N ALA A 73 20.36 11.68 31.36
CA ALA A 73 20.65 10.68 30.35
C ALA A 73 19.78 9.43 30.53
N ASN A 74 19.55 8.71 29.44
CA ASN A 74 18.91 7.39 29.46
C ASN A 74 19.85 6.27 28.95
N ALA A 75 21.05 6.60 28.47
CA ALA A 75 22.09 5.65 28.14
C ALA A 75 23.52 6.20 28.32
N ILE A 76 24.52 5.31 28.35
CA ILE A 76 25.95 5.62 28.33
C ILE A 76 26.64 4.76 27.26
N ILE A 77 27.40 5.42 26.40
CA ILE A 77 28.21 4.79 25.34
C ILE A 77 29.71 4.99 25.62
N GLY A 78 30.55 4.19 24.96
CA GLY A 78 32.00 4.28 25.02
C GLY A 78 32.53 4.03 26.43
N ILE A 79 31.95 3.08 27.14
CA ILE A 79 32.37 2.76 28.51
C ILE A 79 33.75 2.12 28.49
N GLU A 80 34.66 2.66 29.31
CA GLU A 80 35.98 2.12 29.56
C GLU A 80 36.20 2.04 31.07
N MET A 81 36.84 0.95 31.54
CA MET A 81 37.23 0.79 32.94
C MET A 81 38.76 0.70 33.05
N LYS A 82 39.33 1.37 34.06
CA LYS A 82 40.76 1.38 34.35
C LYS A 82 41.01 1.20 35.84
N TYR A 83 42.04 0.42 36.15
CA TYR A 83 42.62 0.31 37.49
C TYR A 83 43.91 1.13 37.53
N ALA A 84 44.05 2.01 38.51
CA ALA A 84 45.23 2.84 38.69
C ALA A 84 45.78 2.66 40.10
N GLN A 85 47.06 2.26 40.22
CA GLN A 85 47.73 2.19 41.51
C GLN A 85 48.05 3.61 41.99
N LEU A 86 47.73 3.89 43.26
CA LEU A 86 48.01 5.16 43.91
C LEU A 86 49.22 5.02 44.86
N ALA A 87 49.77 6.16 45.27
CA ALA A 87 50.79 6.20 46.33
C ALA A 87 50.22 5.56 47.61
N SER A 88 51.08 4.97 48.46
CA SER A 88 50.73 4.26 49.72
C SER A 88 50.07 2.87 49.58
N GLY A 89 50.09 2.27 48.38
CA GLY A 89 49.57 0.90 48.18
C GLY A 89 48.04 0.83 48.21
N SER A 90 47.36 1.90 47.77
CA SER A 90 45.94 1.89 47.44
C SER A 90 45.77 1.81 45.91
N PHE A 91 44.57 1.49 45.44
CA PHE A 91 44.24 1.58 44.01
C PHE A 91 42.91 2.29 43.80
N ALA A 92 42.80 2.97 42.67
CA ALA A 92 41.57 3.58 42.19
C ALA A 92 41.00 2.75 41.03
N VAL A 93 39.69 2.59 41.02
CA VAL A 93 38.95 2.06 39.87
C VAL A 93 38.21 3.23 39.25
N LEU A 94 38.44 3.46 37.97
CA LEU A 94 37.80 4.51 37.19
C LEU A 94 36.98 3.87 36.07
N MET A 95 35.70 4.22 35.99
CA MET A 95 34.87 3.91 34.83
C MET A 95 34.45 5.21 34.17
N THR A 96 34.66 5.33 32.87
CA THR A 96 34.41 6.54 32.09
C THR A 96 33.48 6.25 30.93
N GLY A 97 32.70 7.21 30.49
CA GLY A 97 31.86 7.08 29.30
C GLY A 97 31.20 8.40 28.92
N THR A 98 30.37 8.38 27.88
CA THR A 98 29.60 9.54 27.42
C THR A 98 28.13 9.35 27.71
N ALA A 99 27.55 10.23 28.53
CA ALA A 99 26.13 10.22 28.83
C ALA A 99 25.35 10.76 27.63
N VAL A 100 24.34 10.03 27.19
CA VAL A 100 23.55 10.37 26.00
C VAL A 100 22.04 10.24 26.26
N ARG A 101 21.25 10.94 25.44
CA ARG A 101 19.83 10.63 25.26
C ARG A 101 19.68 9.84 23.96
N ILE A 102 19.02 8.69 24.04
CA ILE A 102 18.68 7.86 22.88
C ILE A 102 17.16 7.72 22.74
N LYS A 103 16.69 7.59 21.49
CA LYS A 103 15.32 7.23 21.14
C LYS A 103 15.35 5.98 20.27
N LYS A 104 14.41 5.05 20.45
CA LYS A 104 14.26 3.90 19.55
C LYS A 104 13.91 4.43 18.15
N LYS A 105 14.62 3.97 17.12
CA LYS A 105 14.29 4.27 15.73
C LYS A 105 12.94 3.64 15.43
N GLU A 106 11.93 4.47 15.22
CA GLU A 106 10.66 4.03 14.65
C GLU A 106 10.90 3.86 13.15
N ASN A 107 10.86 2.62 12.65
CA ASN A 107 10.69 2.39 11.23
C ASN A 107 9.25 2.79 10.90
N VAL A 108 9.03 4.08 10.62
CA VAL A 108 7.76 4.57 10.11
C VAL A 108 7.68 4.12 8.66
N ILE A 109 7.23 2.89 8.44
CA ILE A 109 6.76 2.48 7.13
C ILE A 109 5.46 3.27 6.92
N PRO A 110 5.41 4.18 5.93
CA PRO A 110 4.22 4.99 5.73
C PRO A 110 3.05 4.05 5.44
N ASP A 111 1.91 4.32 6.07
CA ASP A 111 0.67 3.60 5.77
C ASP A 111 0.41 3.70 4.26
N VAL A 112 0.36 2.55 3.59
CA VAL A 112 0.07 2.48 2.15
C VAL A 112 -1.36 2.00 2.00
N HIS A 113 -2.19 2.78 1.32
CA HIS A 113 -3.54 2.38 0.92
C HIS A 113 -3.62 2.38 -0.61
N LYS A 114 -4.05 1.27 -1.19
CA LYS A 114 -4.24 1.13 -2.62
C LYS A 114 -5.57 0.45 -2.92
N GLU A 115 -6.34 1.08 -3.80
CA GLU A 115 -7.56 0.50 -4.33
C GLU A 115 -7.35 0.14 -5.80
N LEU A 116 -7.77 -1.07 -6.17
CA LEU A 116 -7.70 -1.58 -7.53
C LEU A 116 -9.09 -2.04 -7.93
N PHE A 117 -9.65 -1.47 -8.99
CA PHE A 117 -10.90 -1.99 -9.53
C PHE A 117 -10.65 -3.32 -10.22
N VAL A 118 -11.55 -4.27 -9.97
CA VAL A 118 -11.42 -5.61 -10.52
C VAL A 118 -11.71 -5.60 -12.02
N THR A 119 -10.80 -6.15 -12.83
CA THR A 119 -10.85 -6.15 -14.30
C THR A 119 -11.34 -7.47 -14.90
N ASN A 120 -11.97 -8.32 -14.09
CA ASN A 120 -12.73 -9.47 -14.56
C ASN A 120 -14.10 -9.54 -13.87
N TYR A 121 -15.09 -10.12 -14.53
CA TYR A 121 -16.46 -10.14 -14.01
C TYR A 121 -17.25 -11.38 -14.43
N TYR A 122 -18.33 -11.65 -13.70
CA TYR A 122 -19.24 -12.76 -13.94
C TYR A 122 -20.57 -12.25 -14.45
N THR A 123 -21.15 -12.84 -15.49
CA THR A 123 -22.46 -12.44 -16.04
C THR A 123 -23.64 -13.08 -15.32
N ARG A 124 -23.39 -13.89 -14.28
CA ARG A 124 -24.39 -14.56 -13.44
C ARG A 124 -24.52 -13.88 -12.07
N LEU A 125 -25.56 -14.27 -11.33
CA LEU A 125 -25.89 -13.82 -9.99
C LEU A 125 -25.04 -14.53 -8.92
N VAL A 126 -23.73 -14.30 -8.96
CA VAL A 126 -22.79 -14.65 -7.88
C VAL A 126 -22.33 -13.35 -7.20
N PRO A 127 -21.80 -13.39 -5.96
CA PRO A 127 -21.18 -12.21 -5.34
C PRO A 127 -20.07 -11.71 -6.25
N ARG A 128 -20.27 -10.57 -6.93
CA ARG A 128 -19.39 -10.16 -8.02
C ARG A 128 -18.24 -9.32 -7.47
N PRO A 129 -16.97 -9.72 -7.60
CA PRO A 129 -15.86 -8.88 -7.15
C PRO A 129 -15.84 -7.58 -7.95
N VAL A 130 -15.65 -6.45 -7.27
CA VAL A 130 -15.62 -5.13 -7.92
C VAL A 130 -14.38 -4.30 -7.59
N LYS A 131 -13.76 -4.57 -6.43
CA LYS A 131 -12.59 -3.83 -5.96
C LYS A 131 -11.74 -4.68 -5.03
N VAL A 132 -10.42 -4.60 -5.15
CA VAL A 132 -9.45 -5.10 -4.18
C VAL A 132 -8.83 -3.90 -3.47
N VAL A 133 -8.75 -3.97 -2.15
CA VAL A 133 -8.14 -2.96 -1.29
C VAL A 133 -6.94 -3.58 -0.62
N ALA A 134 -5.77 -2.97 -0.79
CA ALA A 134 -4.53 -3.37 -0.14
C ALA A 134 -4.10 -2.27 0.85
N GLU A 135 -3.90 -2.65 2.11
CA GLU A 135 -3.44 -1.78 3.17
C GLU A 135 -2.15 -2.31 3.80
N CYS A 136 -1.14 -1.45 3.93
CA CYS A 136 0.04 -1.70 4.75
C CYS A 136 -0.03 -0.80 5.98
N ARG A 137 0.05 -1.39 7.18
CA ARG A 137 0.21 -0.66 8.44
C ARG A 137 1.23 -1.37 9.31
N ASN A 138 2.23 -0.66 9.83
CA ASN A 138 3.30 -1.25 10.66
C ASN A 138 4.00 -2.46 10.01
N ASP A 139 4.21 -2.44 8.69
CA ASP A 139 4.74 -3.56 7.88
C ASP A 139 3.76 -4.72 7.63
N ASP A 140 2.60 -4.75 8.29
CA ASP A 140 1.57 -5.75 8.03
C ASP A 140 0.75 -5.36 6.80
N VAL A 141 0.89 -6.16 5.74
CA VAL A 141 0.09 -6.00 4.52
C VAL A 141 -1.14 -6.91 4.55
N ASN A 142 -2.29 -6.29 4.34
CA ASN A 142 -3.57 -6.97 4.32
C ASN A 142 -4.37 -6.61 3.08
N LEU A 143 -5.17 -7.57 2.60
CA LEU A 143 -6.07 -7.42 1.46
C LEU A 143 -7.53 -7.57 1.90
N SER A 144 -8.41 -6.75 1.32
CA SER A 144 -9.86 -6.90 1.40
C SER A 144 -10.44 -6.86 -0.01
N VAL A 145 -11.53 -7.59 -0.26
CA VAL A 145 -12.22 -7.59 -1.54
C VAL A 145 -13.66 -7.13 -1.33
N TRP A 146 -14.11 -6.23 -2.19
CA TRP A 146 -15.49 -5.76 -2.23
C TRP A 146 -16.24 -6.52 -3.32
N PHE A 147 -17.47 -6.89 -3.02
CA PHE A 147 -18.35 -7.60 -3.93
C PHE A 147 -19.68 -6.86 -4.07
N TYR A 148 -20.23 -6.88 -5.29
CA TYR A 148 -21.60 -6.50 -5.55
C TYR A 148 -22.51 -7.73 -5.44
N ASN A 149 -23.48 -7.66 -4.55
CA ASN A 149 -24.43 -8.72 -4.26
C ASN A 149 -25.80 -8.37 -4.84
N TYR A 150 -26.04 -8.84 -6.07
CA TYR A 150 -27.29 -8.57 -6.79
C TYR A 150 -28.53 -9.17 -6.13
N ASN A 151 -28.38 -10.31 -5.45
CA ASN A 151 -29.52 -11.03 -4.85
C ASN A 151 -29.85 -10.55 -3.43
N LEU A 152 -28.98 -9.74 -2.81
CA LEU A 152 -29.04 -9.45 -1.37
C LEU A 152 -29.04 -10.73 -0.51
N ASP A 153 -28.46 -11.81 -1.04
CA ASP A 153 -28.26 -13.06 -0.30
C ASP A 153 -27.37 -12.77 0.92
N ASP A 154 -27.60 -13.45 2.04
CA ASP A 154 -26.70 -13.33 3.19
C ASP A 154 -25.40 -14.11 2.92
N ILE A 155 -24.40 -13.42 2.37
CA ILE A 155 -23.09 -13.99 2.05
C ILE A 155 -22.18 -13.90 3.29
N ASN A 156 -21.77 -15.05 3.84
CA ASN A 156 -20.90 -15.10 5.02
C ASN A 156 -19.41 -15.16 4.67
N ALA A 157 -19.05 -15.79 3.54
CA ALA A 157 -17.68 -15.90 3.10
C ALA A 157 -17.57 -16.19 1.60
N VAL A 158 -16.46 -15.78 0.99
CA VAL A 158 -16.09 -16.11 -0.40
C VAL A 158 -14.68 -16.67 -0.40
N ARG A 159 -14.47 -17.84 -1.02
CA ARG A 159 -13.13 -18.34 -1.34
C ARG A 159 -12.79 -17.97 -2.78
N ALA A 160 -11.68 -17.26 -2.97
CA ALA A 160 -11.25 -16.79 -4.28
C ALA A 160 -9.72 -16.83 -4.46
N ASP A 161 -9.28 -16.95 -5.70
CA ASP A 161 -7.92 -16.66 -6.12
C ASP A 161 -7.83 -15.17 -6.52
N ILE A 162 -6.80 -14.48 -6.06
CA ILE A 162 -6.55 -13.07 -6.37
C ILE A 162 -5.30 -12.98 -7.24
N GLU A 163 -5.45 -12.51 -8.47
CA GLU A 163 -4.36 -12.24 -9.41
C GLU A 163 -4.09 -10.73 -9.44
N LEU A 164 -2.90 -10.33 -9.01
CA LEU A 164 -2.44 -8.94 -8.98
C LEU A 164 -1.38 -8.75 -10.06
N THR A 165 -1.43 -7.63 -10.78
CA THR A 165 -0.42 -7.29 -11.79
C THR A 165 0.27 -5.98 -11.42
N ASN A 166 1.61 -5.97 -11.48
CA ASN A 166 2.41 -4.78 -11.19
C ASN A 166 2.65 -3.91 -12.43
N LEU A 167 3.29 -2.74 -12.26
CA LEU A 167 3.63 -1.82 -13.34
C LEU A 167 4.50 -2.46 -14.44
N TYR A 168 5.26 -3.50 -14.12
CA TYR A 168 6.12 -4.27 -15.04
C TYR A 168 5.40 -5.43 -15.74
N ASP A 169 4.08 -5.56 -15.60
CA ASP A 169 3.27 -6.65 -16.15
C ASP A 169 3.58 -8.03 -15.56
N GLU A 170 4.24 -8.08 -14.40
CA GLU A 170 4.45 -9.31 -13.66
C GLU A 170 3.20 -9.64 -12.84
N LYS A 171 2.86 -10.94 -12.82
CA LYS A 171 1.65 -11.46 -12.17
C LYS A 171 1.99 -12.16 -10.87
N LEU A 172 1.31 -11.75 -9.80
CA LEU A 172 1.28 -12.44 -8.52
C LEU A 172 -0.09 -13.09 -8.32
N VAL A 173 -0.13 -14.38 -8.02
CA VAL A 173 -1.38 -15.10 -7.78
C VAL A 173 -1.42 -15.63 -6.36
N ILE A 174 -2.38 -15.16 -5.58
CA ILE A 174 -2.65 -15.60 -4.21
C ILE A 174 -3.85 -16.54 -4.27
N LYS A 175 -3.63 -17.82 -3.98
CA LYS A 175 -4.66 -18.86 -4.18
C LYS A 175 -5.45 -19.16 -2.91
N GLY A 176 -6.73 -19.47 -3.09
CA GLY A 176 -7.60 -20.00 -2.04
C GLY A 176 -7.80 -19.07 -0.86
N VAL A 177 -7.84 -17.76 -1.10
CA VAL A 177 -8.05 -16.74 -0.07
C VAL A 177 -9.47 -16.85 0.47
N ASP A 178 -9.61 -17.04 1.79
CA ASP A 178 -10.89 -17.08 2.48
C ASP A 178 -11.28 -15.67 2.97
N LEU A 179 -12.26 -15.07 2.30
CA LEU A 179 -12.71 -13.70 2.50
C LEU A 179 -14.02 -13.72 3.30
N VAL A 180 -13.91 -13.47 4.62
CA VAL A 180 -15.06 -13.46 5.55
C VAL A 180 -15.82 -12.13 5.45
N ILE A 181 -17.15 -12.18 5.54
CA ILE A 181 -18.03 -11.02 5.36
C ILE A 181 -18.99 -10.94 6.54
N ASP A 182 -18.94 -9.83 7.29
CA ASP A 182 -19.80 -9.59 8.46
C ASP A 182 -21.25 -9.23 8.07
N LYS A 183 -21.42 -8.36 7.06
CA LYS A 183 -22.73 -7.92 6.57
C LYS A 183 -22.94 -8.34 5.11
N GLY A 184 -23.47 -9.54 4.93
CA GLY A 184 -23.65 -10.17 3.61
C GLY A 184 -24.90 -9.73 2.85
N ASN A 185 -25.97 -9.37 3.56
CA ASN A 185 -27.31 -9.12 2.99
C ASN A 185 -27.54 -7.69 2.46
N ILE A 186 -26.47 -7.02 2.02
CA ILE A 186 -26.52 -5.67 1.43
C ILE A 186 -25.94 -5.70 0.02
N SER A 187 -26.23 -4.68 -0.80
CA SER A 187 -25.82 -4.66 -2.22
C SER A 187 -24.32 -4.58 -2.43
N LEU A 188 -23.61 -3.87 -1.55
CA LEU A 188 -22.15 -3.76 -1.60
C LEU A 188 -21.57 -4.33 -0.31
N ILE A 189 -21.01 -5.53 -0.42
CA ILE A 189 -20.41 -6.24 0.71
C ILE A 189 -18.89 -6.12 0.63
N LYS A 190 -18.26 -6.09 1.79
CA LYS A 190 -16.81 -6.01 1.94
C LYS A 190 -16.35 -7.19 2.78
N SER A 191 -15.24 -7.79 2.38
CA SER A 191 -14.58 -8.77 3.25
C SER A 191 -13.82 -8.07 4.37
N ASP A 192 -13.58 -8.81 5.45
CA ASP A 192 -12.53 -8.49 6.38
C ASP A 192 -11.15 -8.51 5.69
N TYR A 193 -10.19 -7.88 6.35
CA TYR A 193 -8.81 -7.84 5.90
C TYR A 193 -8.13 -9.18 6.18
N VAL A 194 -7.47 -9.73 5.16
CA VAL A 194 -6.72 -10.98 5.22
C VAL A 194 -5.24 -10.66 5.03
N PRO A 195 -4.33 -11.18 5.88
CA PRO A 195 -2.91 -10.94 5.74
C PRO A 195 -2.37 -11.52 4.42
N CYS A 196 -1.39 -10.84 3.85
CA CYS A 196 -0.79 -11.20 2.58
C CYS A 196 0.73 -11.00 2.62
N ASP A 197 1.47 -11.89 1.96
CA ASP A 197 2.93 -11.81 1.83
C ASP A 197 3.31 -10.85 0.68
N LEU A 198 3.14 -9.57 0.96
CA LEU A 198 3.48 -8.46 0.07
C LEU A 198 4.19 -7.37 0.88
N SER A 199 5.12 -6.64 0.26
CA SER A 199 5.74 -5.47 0.90
C SER A 199 4.96 -4.19 0.61
N ALA A 200 5.22 -3.14 1.40
CA ALA A 200 4.69 -1.80 1.15
C ALA A 200 5.04 -1.25 -0.26
N ASN A 201 6.17 -1.67 -0.83
CA ASN A 201 6.57 -1.26 -2.18
C ASN A 201 5.80 -2.01 -3.26
N ASP A 202 5.52 -3.30 -3.06
CA ASP A 202 4.73 -4.08 -4.01
C ASP A 202 3.34 -3.46 -4.21
N ILE A 203 2.69 -3.06 -3.11
CA ILE A 203 1.38 -2.39 -3.14
C ILE A 203 1.41 -1.12 -4.02
N LYS A 204 2.45 -0.31 -3.90
CA LYS A 204 2.59 0.94 -4.68
C LYS A 204 2.70 0.66 -6.18
N LEU A 205 3.31 -0.47 -6.55
CA LEU A 205 3.52 -0.89 -7.92
C LEU A 205 2.32 -1.62 -8.53
N LEU A 206 1.27 -1.93 -7.76
CA LEU A 206 0.09 -2.59 -8.32
C LEU A 206 -0.68 -1.67 -9.27
N LYS A 207 -1.05 -2.20 -10.45
CA LYS A 207 -1.85 -1.49 -11.46
C LYS A 207 -3.17 -2.18 -11.82
N ASP A 208 -3.29 -3.48 -11.58
CA ASP A 208 -4.45 -4.28 -11.97
C ASP A 208 -4.72 -5.40 -10.97
N ALA A 209 -5.99 -5.78 -10.85
CA ALA A 209 -6.44 -6.89 -10.01
C ALA A 209 -7.55 -7.68 -10.70
N LYS A 210 -7.45 -9.00 -10.60
CA LYS A 210 -8.49 -9.96 -11.00
C LYS A 210 -8.81 -10.87 -9.84
N VAL A 211 -10.07 -11.25 -9.73
CA VAL A 211 -10.56 -12.11 -8.65
C VAL A 211 -11.35 -13.25 -9.27
N ILE A 212 -10.94 -14.48 -8.97
CA ILE A 212 -11.54 -15.70 -9.48
C ILE A 212 -12.19 -16.42 -8.31
N ILE A 213 -13.51 -16.44 -8.26
CA ILE A 213 -14.27 -17.08 -7.19
C ILE A 213 -14.23 -18.59 -7.41
N ASN A 214 -13.86 -19.33 -6.36
CA ASN A 214 -13.96 -20.80 -6.35
C ASN A 214 -15.30 -21.24 -5.74
N LYS A 215 -15.69 -20.64 -4.61
CA LYS A 215 -16.96 -20.95 -3.91
C LYS A 215 -17.35 -19.84 -2.94
N TYR A 216 -18.61 -19.79 -2.54
CA TYR A 216 -19.11 -18.85 -1.53
C TYR A 216 -20.09 -19.56 -0.58
N VAL A 217 -20.29 -18.96 0.60
CA VAL A 217 -21.06 -19.52 1.70
C VAL A 217 -22.23 -18.60 2.02
N THR A 218 -23.40 -19.20 2.23
CA THR A 218 -24.59 -18.55 2.78
C THR A 218 -25.17 -19.42 3.90
N PRO A 219 -26.16 -18.96 4.68
CA PRO A 219 -26.84 -19.81 5.66
C PRO A 219 -27.50 -21.05 5.06
N ARG A 220 -27.78 -21.04 3.75
CA ARG A 220 -28.40 -22.17 3.01
C ARG A 220 -27.41 -23.25 2.61
N GLY A 221 -26.10 -22.96 2.65
CA GLY A 221 -25.06 -23.91 2.26
C GLY A 221 -23.89 -23.27 1.51
N VAL A 222 -23.04 -24.14 0.96
CA VAL A 222 -21.85 -23.77 0.19
C VAL A 222 -22.11 -23.95 -1.30
N PHE A 223 -21.83 -22.92 -2.09
CA PHE A 223 -22.09 -22.87 -3.53
C PHE A 223 -20.76 -22.77 -4.28
N ALA A 224 -20.50 -23.71 -5.18
CA ALA A 224 -19.33 -23.67 -6.05
C ALA A 224 -19.56 -22.68 -7.22
N CYS A 225 -18.52 -21.92 -7.58
CA CYS A 225 -18.51 -21.08 -8.76
C CYS A 225 -17.66 -21.76 -9.83
N ASN A 226 -18.34 -22.39 -10.81
CA ASN A 226 -17.68 -23.11 -11.90
C ASN A 226 -17.58 -22.26 -13.19
N ASP A 227 -18.01 -21.00 -13.12
CA ASP A 227 -17.98 -20.10 -14.27
C ASP A 227 -16.58 -19.51 -14.45
N SER A 228 -16.18 -19.34 -15.71
CA SER A 228 -14.98 -18.58 -16.03
C SER A 228 -15.32 -17.10 -16.14
N PRO A 229 -14.61 -16.21 -15.42
CA PRO A 229 -14.87 -14.78 -15.50
C PRO A 229 -14.44 -14.21 -16.85
N ILE A 230 -15.11 -13.15 -17.27
CA ILE A 230 -14.82 -12.40 -18.50
C ILE A 230 -13.88 -11.25 -18.14
N ASN A 231 -12.82 -11.04 -18.92
CA ASN A 231 -11.93 -9.90 -18.75
C ASN A 231 -12.58 -8.62 -19.31
N VAL A 232 -12.39 -7.51 -18.60
CA VAL A 232 -12.68 -6.17 -19.10
C VAL A 232 -11.71 -5.85 -20.23
N SER A 233 -12.24 -5.32 -21.35
CA SER A 233 -11.46 -4.99 -22.55
C SER A 233 -10.90 -3.56 -22.54
N MET A 234 -11.50 -2.64 -21.78
CA MET A 234 -11.05 -1.26 -21.68
C MET A 234 -9.88 -1.10 -20.68
N SER A 235 -9.14 0.00 -20.79
CA SER A 235 -8.05 0.33 -19.87
C SER A 235 -8.56 0.57 -18.45
N THR A 236 -7.68 0.40 -17.44
CA THR A 236 -8.01 0.61 -16.02
C THR A 236 -8.58 2.00 -15.76
N ARG A 237 -7.99 3.05 -16.36
CA ARG A 237 -8.48 4.43 -16.23
C ARG A 237 -9.89 4.62 -16.80
N ARG A 238 -10.20 3.97 -17.93
CA ARG A 238 -11.55 4.02 -18.51
C ARG A 238 -12.56 3.26 -17.66
N LEU A 239 -12.14 2.14 -17.10
CA LEU A 239 -12.97 1.37 -16.17
C LEU A 239 -13.29 2.20 -14.90
N GLU A 240 -12.31 2.92 -14.37
CA GLU A 240 -12.46 3.86 -13.25
C GLU A 240 -13.53 4.91 -13.55
N ALA A 241 -13.39 5.62 -14.68
CA ALA A 241 -14.35 6.65 -15.10
C ALA A 241 -15.76 6.06 -15.33
N LEU A 242 -15.85 4.88 -15.94
CA LEU A 242 -17.11 4.19 -16.15
C LEU A 242 -17.79 3.84 -14.82
N LYS A 243 -17.04 3.29 -13.86
CA LYS A 243 -17.55 2.92 -12.54
C LYS A 243 -18.01 4.14 -11.75
N ALA A 244 -17.26 5.25 -11.82
CA ALA A 244 -17.66 6.52 -11.20
C ALA A 244 -18.99 7.04 -11.76
N LYS A 245 -19.20 6.93 -13.08
CA LYS A 245 -20.40 7.44 -13.77
C LYS A 245 -21.61 6.52 -13.68
N ARG A 246 -21.40 5.20 -13.71
CA ARG A 246 -22.48 4.21 -13.89
C ARG A 246 -22.66 3.27 -12.70
N GLY A 247 -21.80 3.36 -11.68
CA GLY A 247 -21.81 2.51 -10.50
C GLY A 247 -20.66 1.51 -10.49
N ILE A 248 -20.28 1.09 -9.27
CA ILE A 248 -19.10 0.27 -9.00
C ILE A 248 -19.07 -1.09 -9.73
N ASP A 249 -20.24 -1.61 -10.11
CA ASP A 249 -20.39 -2.88 -10.82
C ASP A 249 -20.37 -2.75 -12.36
N ALA A 250 -20.19 -1.54 -12.87
CA ALA A 250 -20.03 -1.30 -14.30
C ALA A 250 -18.67 -1.81 -14.81
N VAL A 251 -18.69 -2.46 -15.97
CA VAL A 251 -17.55 -3.19 -16.58
C VAL A 251 -17.52 -3.08 -18.11
N GLU A 252 -18.61 -2.60 -18.72
CA GLU A 252 -18.75 -2.53 -20.17
C GLU A 252 -19.59 -1.30 -20.57
N LYS A 253 -19.40 -0.81 -21.79
CA LYS A 253 -20.26 0.22 -22.37
C LYS A 253 -21.55 -0.36 -22.91
N TYR A 254 -22.57 0.48 -22.96
CA TYR A 254 -23.81 0.09 -23.60
C TYR A 254 -23.61 -0.11 -25.10
N ARG A 255 -24.05 -1.25 -25.61
CA ARG A 255 -24.06 -1.57 -27.04
C ARG A 255 -25.36 -2.31 -27.37
N THR A 256 -25.88 -2.13 -28.58
CA THR A 256 -27.03 -2.87 -29.08
C THR A 256 -26.93 -3.03 -30.59
N ASP A 257 -27.36 -4.18 -31.11
CA ASP A 257 -27.49 -4.47 -32.53
C ASP A 257 -28.97 -4.54 -32.98
N GLY A 258 -29.89 -4.23 -32.06
CA GLY A 258 -31.34 -4.34 -32.26
C GLY A 258 -31.95 -5.70 -31.93
N MET A 259 -31.15 -6.76 -31.80
CA MET A 259 -31.60 -8.09 -31.33
C MET A 259 -31.23 -8.35 -29.87
N ILE A 260 -30.09 -7.82 -29.44
CA ILE A 260 -29.62 -7.86 -28.07
C ILE A 260 -29.08 -6.49 -27.65
N TRP A 261 -28.91 -6.29 -26.35
CA TRP A 261 -28.21 -5.14 -25.80
C TRP A 261 -27.36 -5.50 -24.59
N THR A 262 -26.15 -4.97 -24.55
CA THR A 262 -25.21 -5.15 -23.44
C THR A 262 -25.40 -4.06 -22.42
N CYS A 263 -25.69 -4.44 -21.17
CA CYS A 263 -25.79 -3.52 -20.05
C CYS A 263 -24.40 -3.10 -19.55
N ASN A 264 -24.31 -1.97 -18.82
CA ASN A 264 -23.05 -1.57 -18.21
C ASN A 264 -22.47 -2.59 -17.23
N CYS A 265 -23.30 -3.46 -16.63
CA CYS A 265 -22.84 -4.57 -15.80
C CYS A 265 -22.28 -5.76 -16.62
N GLY A 266 -22.14 -5.62 -17.95
CA GLY A 266 -21.59 -6.64 -18.85
C GLY A 266 -22.56 -7.77 -19.22
N HIS A 267 -23.79 -7.78 -18.69
CA HIS A 267 -24.79 -8.77 -19.07
C HIS A 267 -25.44 -8.41 -20.41
N VAL A 268 -25.65 -9.41 -21.26
CA VAL A 268 -26.30 -9.27 -22.57
C VAL A 268 -27.77 -9.65 -22.43
N ASN A 269 -28.66 -8.71 -22.73
CA ASN A 269 -30.11 -8.87 -22.66
C ASN A 269 -30.70 -9.01 -24.06
N GLU A 270 -31.88 -9.62 -24.16
CA GLU A 270 -32.66 -9.68 -25.40
C GLU A 270 -33.32 -8.33 -25.71
N ALA A 271 -33.62 -8.04 -26.99
CA ALA A 271 -34.19 -6.76 -27.43
C ALA A 271 -35.55 -6.41 -26.81
N GLY A 272 -36.29 -7.38 -26.26
CA GLY A 272 -37.56 -7.15 -25.57
C GLY A 272 -37.41 -6.70 -24.10
N ASN A 273 -36.22 -6.86 -23.52
CA ASN A 273 -36.00 -6.53 -22.11
C ASN A 273 -35.76 -5.03 -21.95
N THR A 274 -36.70 -4.34 -21.31
CA THR A 274 -36.58 -2.92 -20.96
C THR A 274 -35.61 -2.66 -19.80
N GLU A 275 -35.28 -3.70 -19.04
CA GLU A 275 -34.37 -3.65 -17.89
C GLU A 275 -33.39 -4.81 -17.93
N CYS A 276 -32.18 -4.58 -17.42
CA CYS A 276 -31.16 -5.61 -17.35
C CYS A 276 -31.54 -6.68 -16.32
N ILE A 277 -31.60 -7.95 -16.71
CA ILE A 277 -32.04 -9.04 -15.82
C ILE A 277 -31.11 -9.32 -14.64
N VAL A 278 -29.86 -8.83 -14.70
CA VAL A 278 -28.88 -9.02 -13.62
C VAL A 278 -28.87 -7.84 -12.65
N CYS A 279 -28.79 -6.61 -13.18
CA CYS A 279 -28.58 -5.42 -12.35
C CYS A 279 -29.80 -4.50 -12.23
N GLY A 280 -30.89 -4.78 -12.93
CA GLY A 280 -32.13 -4.00 -12.90
C GLY A 280 -32.05 -2.62 -13.56
N ARG A 281 -30.91 -2.21 -14.13
CA ARG A 281 -30.81 -0.92 -14.84
C ARG A 281 -31.72 -0.91 -16.07
N LYS A 282 -32.49 0.16 -16.24
CA LYS A 282 -33.34 0.38 -17.42
C LYS A 282 -32.50 0.69 -18.65
N GLN A 283 -32.85 0.08 -19.77
CA GLN A 283 -32.15 0.28 -21.04
C GLN A 283 -32.19 1.76 -21.47
N ASP A 284 -33.33 2.43 -21.32
CA ASP A 284 -33.49 3.83 -21.71
C ASP A 284 -32.61 4.79 -20.89
N ASP A 285 -32.50 4.56 -19.57
CA ASP A 285 -31.64 5.36 -18.69
C ASP A 285 -30.15 5.21 -19.06
N ILE A 286 -29.78 4.02 -19.53
CA ILE A 286 -28.43 3.75 -20.01
C ILE A 286 -28.19 4.47 -21.35
N ARG A 287 -29.16 4.36 -22.28
CA ARG A 287 -29.14 4.90 -23.64
C ARG A 287 -29.14 6.43 -23.69
N LEU A 288 -29.84 7.11 -22.78
CA LEU A 288 -29.95 8.58 -22.74
C LEU A 288 -28.63 9.28 -22.39
N ASN A 289 -27.71 8.58 -21.73
CA ASN A 289 -26.40 9.12 -21.30
C ASN A 289 -25.27 8.88 -22.31
N THR A 290 -25.61 8.52 -23.55
CA THR A 290 -24.72 8.32 -24.71
C THR A 290 -25.09 9.30 -25.82
N LYS A 291 -24.98 10.61 -25.59
CA LYS A 291 -25.15 11.56 -26.71
C LYS A 291 -23.98 11.54 -27.69
N PHE A 292 -22.79 11.16 -27.24
CA PHE A 292 -21.59 11.15 -28.05
C PHE A 292 -20.65 10.01 -27.66
N ASP A 293 -20.34 9.13 -28.61
CA ASP A 293 -19.31 8.10 -28.44
C ASP A 293 -17.96 8.63 -28.94
N TYR A 294 -17.23 9.27 -28.03
CA TYR A 294 -15.92 9.84 -28.35
C TYR A 294 -14.88 8.77 -28.71
N GLU A 295 -15.07 7.49 -28.34
CA GLU A 295 -14.10 6.44 -28.66
C GLU A 295 -14.03 6.16 -30.15
N LYS A 296 -15.17 6.10 -30.82
CA LYS A 296 -15.21 5.96 -32.27
C LYS A 296 -14.46 7.10 -32.97
N MET A 297 -14.64 8.33 -32.48
CA MET A 297 -13.89 9.50 -32.97
C MET A 297 -12.38 9.34 -32.72
N ILE A 298 -11.98 8.88 -31.54
CA ILE A 298 -10.56 8.64 -31.21
C ILE A 298 -9.95 7.53 -32.08
N GLU A 299 -10.67 6.44 -32.35
CA GLU A 299 -10.21 5.38 -33.26
C GLU A 299 -9.97 5.93 -34.67
N GLU A 300 -10.90 6.73 -35.19
CA GLU A 300 -10.72 7.41 -36.48
C GLU A 300 -9.54 8.41 -36.46
N MET A 301 -9.29 9.09 -35.33
CA MET A 301 -8.11 9.95 -35.15
C MET A 301 -6.79 9.15 -35.16
N LYS A 302 -6.78 7.93 -34.60
CA LYS A 302 -5.58 7.07 -34.56
C LYS A 302 -5.16 6.60 -35.95
N GLU A 303 -6.08 6.57 -36.91
CA GLU A 303 -5.79 6.25 -38.32
C GLU A 303 -5.16 7.43 -39.09
N LYS A 304 -5.12 8.64 -38.52
CA LYS A 304 -4.55 9.84 -39.17
C LYS A 304 -3.09 10.05 -38.84
N GLU A 305 -2.37 10.84 -39.62
CA GLU A 305 -0.93 11.08 -39.42
C GLU A 305 -0.64 12.45 -38.79
N TYR A 306 -1.44 13.46 -39.10
CA TYR A 306 -1.17 14.86 -38.71
C TYR A 306 -2.30 15.48 -37.88
N VAL A 307 -1.98 16.42 -36.98
CA VAL A 307 -2.96 17.08 -36.10
C VAL A 307 -4.05 17.82 -36.88
N ASN A 308 -3.76 18.30 -38.09
CA ASN A 308 -4.79 18.90 -38.94
C ASN A 308 -5.90 17.90 -39.31
N GLU A 309 -5.55 16.65 -39.60
CA GLU A 309 -6.52 15.60 -39.91
C GLU A 309 -7.31 15.18 -38.67
N LEU A 310 -6.68 15.20 -37.48
CA LEU A 310 -7.39 14.98 -36.22
C LEU A 310 -8.43 16.08 -35.98
N LYS A 311 -8.10 17.33 -36.32
CA LYS A 311 -9.05 18.44 -36.27
C LYS A 311 -10.23 18.21 -37.22
N ASP A 312 -9.98 17.71 -38.42
CA ASP A 312 -11.06 17.38 -39.37
C ASP A 312 -11.99 16.28 -38.83
N VAL A 313 -11.42 15.25 -38.20
CA VAL A 313 -12.19 14.21 -37.50
C VAL A 313 -12.98 14.82 -36.33
N LEU A 314 -12.38 15.66 -35.49
CA LEU A 314 -13.13 16.35 -34.42
C LEU A 314 -14.31 17.16 -34.96
N MET A 315 -14.10 17.86 -36.08
CA MET A 315 -15.11 18.71 -36.69
C MET A 315 -16.27 17.91 -37.30
N SER A 316 -16.05 16.67 -37.76
CA SER A 316 -17.15 15.80 -38.23
C SER A 316 -18.09 15.40 -37.09
N TYR A 317 -17.57 15.31 -35.88
CA TYR A 317 -18.28 14.89 -34.67
C TYR A 317 -18.74 16.04 -33.76
N ILE A 318 -18.28 17.28 -34.01
CA ILE A 318 -18.47 18.43 -33.10
C ILE A 318 -19.93 18.75 -32.76
N LYS A 319 -20.86 18.42 -33.66
CA LYS A 319 -22.30 18.67 -33.46
C LYS A 319 -22.90 17.77 -32.39
N ASP A 320 -22.37 16.57 -32.25
CA ASP A 320 -22.84 15.56 -31.29
C ASP A 320 -22.16 15.71 -29.92
N ILE A 321 -20.98 16.35 -29.90
CA ILE A 321 -20.23 16.69 -28.67
C ILE A 321 -20.99 17.74 -27.84
N ASP A 322 -21.08 17.56 -26.53
CA ASP A 322 -21.65 18.56 -25.62
C ASP A 322 -20.89 19.88 -25.70
N THR A 323 -21.64 20.98 -25.80
CA THR A 323 -21.14 22.36 -25.81
C THR A 323 -20.09 22.66 -24.74
N LYS A 324 -20.16 22.06 -23.55
CA LYS A 324 -19.18 22.29 -22.48
C LYS A 324 -17.76 21.83 -22.83
N TYR A 325 -17.61 20.83 -23.72
CA TYR A 325 -16.29 20.28 -24.11
C TYR A 325 -15.70 20.93 -25.35
N ARG A 326 -16.55 21.50 -26.23
CA ARG A 326 -16.14 21.94 -27.58
C ARG A 326 -14.99 22.93 -27.55
N LEU A 327 -15.04 23.93 -26.66
CA LEU A 327 -14.01 24.96 -26.58
C LEU A 327 -12.65 24.37 -26.21
N GLN A 328 -12.60 23.57 -25.15
CA GLN A 328 -11.37 22.92 -24.68
C GLN A 328 -10.77 21.99 -25.75
N LEU A 329 -11.61 21.25 -26.47
CA LEU A 329 -11.16 20.36 -27.56
C LEU A 329 -10.57 21.15 -28.74
N LEU A 330 -11.18 22.28 -29.10
CA LEU A 330 -10.66 23.15 -30.16
C LEU A 330 -9.33 23.79 -29.77
N GLU A 331 -9.17 24.23 -28.52
CA GLU A 331 -7.90 24.76 -27.99
C GLU A 331 -6.78 23.71 -28.01
N ILE A 332 -7.10 22.44 -27.69
CA ILE A 332 -6.16 21.32 -27.80
C ILE A 332 -5.71 21.14 -29.25
N MET A 333 -6.64 21.17 -30.22
CA MET A 333 -6.30 21.04 -31.63
C MET A 333 -5.43 22.21 -32.11
N GLU A 334 -5.79 23.45 -31.79
CA GLU A 334 -5.02 24.64 -32.21
C GLU A 334 -3.61 24.66 -31.62
N SER A 335 -3.49 24.40 -30.31
CA SER A 335 -2.17 24.30 -29.67
C SER A 335 -1.35 23.15 -30.27
N GLY A 336 -1.97 21.99 -30.51
CA GLY A 336 -1.34 20.85 -31.17
C GLY A 336 -0.78 21.20 -32.55
N GLN A 337 -1.54 21.92 -33.37
CA GLN A 337 -1.10 22.37 -34.70
C GLN A 337 0.11 23.33 -34.63
N ILE A 338 0.11 24.24 -33.66
CA ILE A 338 1.23 25.18 -33.45
C ILE A 338 2.50 24.43 -33.02
N TYR A 339 2.37 23.51 -32.09
CA TYR A 339 3.48 22.69 -31.63
C TYR A 339 3.99 21.76 -32.74
N GLU A 340 3.10 21.18 -33.55
CA GLU A 340 3.50 20.28 -34.64
C GLU A 340 4.40 20.97 -35.66
N ARG A 341 4.06 22.21 -36.01
CA ARG A 341 4.88 23.05 -36.92
C ARG A 341 6.25 23.41 -36.35
N THR A 342 6.41 23.44 -35.02
CA THR A 342 7.62 23.95 -34.36
C THR A 342 8.48 22.85 -33.74
N ARG A 343 7.93 21.68 -33.45
CA ARG A 343 8.58 20.63 -32.63
C ARG A 343 8.44 19.21 -33.18
N GLY A 344 7.80 19.01 -34.33
CA GLY A 344 7.59 17.69 -34.93
C GLY A 344 6.24 17.07 -34.58
N ASN A 345 5.99 15.82 -35.00
CA ASN A 345 4.67 15.18 -34.90
C ASN A 345 4.10 15.22 -33.47
N MET A 346 2.88 15.75 -33.33
CA MET A 346 2.17 15.90 -32.05
C MET A 346 0.93 15.01 -31.93
N LYS A 347 0.67 14.12 -32.90
CA LYS A 347 -0.51 13.24 -32.98
C LYS A 347 -0.83 12.59 -31.64
N ASP A 348 0.09 11.78 -31.11
CA ASP A 348 -0.18 10.96 -29.92
C ASP A 348 -0.45 11.82 -28.68
N SER A 349 0.28 12.93 -28.54
CA SER A 349 0.08 13.88 -27.44
C SER A 349 -1.27 14.61 -27.51
N VAL A 350 -1.74 14.92 -28.73
CA VAL A 350 -3.05 15.53 -28.95
C VAL A 350 -4.16 14.53 -28.64
N ILE A 351 -4.04 13.28 -29.12
CA ILE A 351 -5.01 12.21 -28.83
C ILE A 351 -5.14 11.99 -27.32
N GLU A 352 -4.02 11.88 -26.61
CA GLU A 352 -4.01 11.70 -25.16
C GLU A 352 -4.74 12.85 -24.44
N LYS A 353 -4.53 14.10 -24.87
CA LYS A 353 -5.22 15.27 -24.31
C LYS A 353 -6.71 15.26 -24.60
N VAL A 354 -7.12 14.88 -25.81
CA VAL A 354 -8.54 14.74 -26.18
C VAL A 354 -9.20 13.65 -25.33
N GLU A 355 -8.56 12.50 -25.17
CA GLU A 355 -9.05 11.41 -24.30
C GLU A 355 -9.24 11.91 -22.86
N LYS A 356 -8.28 12.66 -22.31
CA LYS A 356 -8.38 13.27 -20.97
C LYS A 356 -9.60 14.17 -20.79
N VAL A 357 -9.95 14.99 -21.79
CA VAL A 357 -11.13 15.88 -21.70
C VAL A 357 -12.41 15.10 -21.42
N PHE A 358 -12.58 13.94 -22.07
CA PHE A 358 -13.75 13.09 -21.91
C PHE A 358 -13.66 12.12 -20.72
N GLU A 359 -12.45 11.75 -20.28
CA GLU A 359 -12.24 10.85 -19.13
C GLU A 359 -12.32 11.58 -17.78
N ASP A 360 -11.88 12.84 -17.71
CA ASP A 360 -11.80 13.60 -16.47
C ASP A 360 -13.09 14.39 -16.13
N ASN A 361 -14.11 14.38 -17.01
CA ASN A 361 -15.35 15.18 -16.89
C ASN A 361 -16.62 14.46 -17.35
#